data_AF-A0A8J6TI77-F1
#
_entry.id   AF-A0A8J6TI77-F1
#
_cell.length_a   1.000
_cell.length_b   1.000
_cell.length_c   1.000
_cell.angle_alpha   90.00
_cell.angle_beta   90.00
_cell.angle_gamma   90.00
#
_symmetry.space_group_name_H-M   'P 1'
#
loop_
_entity.id
_entity.type
_entity.pdbx_description
1 polymer ?
#
loop_
_entity_poly.entity_id
_entity_poly.type
_entity_poly.pdbx_seq_one_letter_code
_entity_poly.pdbx_strand_id
1 'polypeptide(L)'
;IIILNNLPASCNALTIGQVLQIPFPTPTASPPPPPTLEGAAATEQACEKVVITVQENDTLSSIAANYAVPQEAIKAFNGLSTDTVFLAMQIQIPLCMRAATPGPTPTPTTPPPYPAPNLLLPTDGASFTLANDVVTLQWASIGALRDNEVYQVSVEDVTEGEGRKLINYVTDTKFIVPVSFRPKDSLPHVMRWNVTTVRQFGADDQGEPIWESAGAMSKERVFSWTGAAPASTQTP
;
A
#
# COMPACT_ATOMS: atom_id res chain seq x y z
N ILE A 1 19.96 24.12 52.30
CA ILE A 1 21.42 24.35 52.38
C ILE A 1 21.82 25.31 53.50
N ILE A 2 21.17 26.47 53.66
CA ILE A 2 21.49 27.48 54.72
C ILE A 2 21.42 26.88 56.12
N ILE A 3 20.29 26.26 56.49
CA ILE A 3 20.12 25.59 57.78
C ILE A 3 21.12 24.44 57.94
N LEU A 4 21.30 23.63 56.89
CA LEU A 4 22.18 22.46 56.88
C LEU A 4 23.65 22.81 57.12
N ASN A 5 24.07 24.04 56.77
CA ASN A 5 25.44 24.52 56.93
C ASN A 5 25.55 25.64 57.98
N ASN A 6 24.49 25.87 58.76
CA ASN A 6 24.40 26.91 59.78
C ASN A 6 24.85 28.31 59.30
N LEU A 7 24.52 28.66 58.05
CA LEU A 7 24.90 29.94 57.45
C LEU A 7 23.92 31.04 57.86
N PRO A 8 24.38 32.30 58.06
CA PRO A 8 23.48 33.40 58.30
C PRO A 8 22.65 33.69 57.04
N ALA A 9 21.38 34.09 57.25
CA ALA A 9 20.45 34.39 56.16
C ALA A 9 20.86 35.60 55.30
N SER A 10 21.86 36.37 55.74
CA SER A 10 22.41 37.50 55.02
C SER A 10 23.29 37.12 53.83
N CYS A 11 23.57 35.84 53.55
CA CYS A 11 24.27 35.34 52.35
C CYS A 11 25.66 35.95 52.01
N ASN A 12 26.28 36.71 52.93
CA ASN A 12 27.58 37.36 52.72
C ASN A 12 28.74 36.70 53.51
N ALA A 13 28.50 35.59 54.19
CA ALA A 13 29.45 34.96 55.12
C ALA A 13 29.99 33.62 54.58
N LEU A 14 30.46 33.60 53.34
CA LEU A 14 31.20 32.45 52.79
C LEU A 14 32.68 32.80 52.68
N THR A 15 33.53 31.88 53.12
CA THR A 15 34.98 32.04 53.07
C THR A 15 35.61 31.08 52.06
N ILE A 16 36.71 31.50 51.44
CA ILE A 16 37.44 30.67 50.48
C ILE A 16 37.99 29.44 51.23
N GLY A 17 37.68 28.24 50.74
CA GLY A 17 38.02 26.97 51.37
C GLY A 17 36.93 26.36 52.26
N GLN A 18 35.79 27.04 52.41
CA GLN A 18 34.66 26.53 53.18
C GLN A 18 33.95 25.38 52.46
N VAL A 19 33.82 24.24 53.14
CA VAL A 19 33.10 23.06 52.64
C VAL A 19 31.61 23.17 52.98
N LEU A 20 30.75 23.04 51.97
CA LEU A 20 29.29 23.09 52.12
C LEU A 20 28.66 21.72 51.83
N GLN A 21 27.79 21.29 52.73
CA GLN A 21 26.92 20.13 52.56
C GLN A 21 25.73 20.50 51.67
N ILE A 22 25.64 19.87 50.50
CA ILE A 22 24.54 20.05 49.55
C ILE A 22 23.61 18.83 49.67
N PRO A 23 22.36 18.98 50.10
CA PRO A 23 21.43 17.86 50.13
C PRO A 23 21.07 17.45 48.70
N PHE A 24 21.26 16.18 48.38
CA PHE A 24 20.83 15.60 47.11
C PHE A 24 19.36 15.18 47.22
N PRO A 25 18.50 15.43 46.20
CA PRO A 25 17.12 14.96 46.25
C PRO A 25 17.09 13.43 46.24
N THR A 26 16.42 12.83 47.21
CA THR A 26 16.08 11.41 47.16
C THR A 26 15.19 11.16 45.94
N PRO A 27 15.54 10.25 45.01
CA PRO A 27 14.71 10.00 43.84
C PRO A 27 13.35 9.45 44.27
N THR A 28 12.30 10.22 44.02
CA THR A 28 10.91 9.77 44.18
C THR A 28 10.61 8.78 43.06
N ALA A 29 10.26 7.54 43.41
CA ALA A 29 9.87 6.54 42.42
C ALA A 29 8.64 7.02 41.62
N SER A 30 8.69 6.88 40.30
CA SER A 30 7.58 7.21 39.40
C SER A 30 6.38 6.30 39.68
N PRO A 31 5.14 6.82 39.63
CA PRO A 31 3.96 5.97 39.70
C PRO A 31 3.93 4.95 38.55
N PRO A 32 3.36 3.76 38.77
CA PRO A 32 3.21 2.74 37.73
C PRO A 32 2.32 3.24 36.59
N PRO A 33 2.56 2.81 35.34
CA PRO A 33 1.73 3.18 34.19
C PRO A 33 0.29 2.66 34.35
N PRO A 34 -0.72 3.38 33.81
CA PRO A 34 -2.09 2.91 33.78
C PRO A 34 -2.20 1.60 32.96
N PRO A 35 -3.16 0.72 33.28
CA PRO A 35 -3.32 -0.55 32.57
C PRO A 35 -3.59 -0.28 31.09
N THR A 36 -2.65 -0.70 30.24
CA THR A 36 -2.83 -0.71 28.79
C THR A 36 -3.71 -1.91 28.45
N LEU A 37 -4.89 -1.68 27.90
CA LEU A 37 -5.81 -2.75 27.51
C LEU A 37 -5.14 -3.63 26.44
N GLU A 38 -5.24 -4.95 26.58
CA GLU A 38 -4.69 -5.93 25.63
C GLU A 38 -5.30 -5.76 24.22
N GLY A 39 -4.53 -6.05 23.18
CA GLY A 39 -4.87 -5.76 21.77
C GLY A 39 -6.18 -6.39 21.24
N ALA A 40 -6.71 -7.41 21.90
CA ALA A 40 -8.03 -7.99 21.57
C ALA A 40 -9.17 -7.02 21.92
N ALA A 41 -9.12 -6.37 23.08
CA ALA A 41 -10.15 -5.41 23.51
C ALA A 41 -10.14 -4.12 22.68
N ALA A 42 -8.96 -3.69 22.20
CA ALA A 42 -8.83 -2.55 21.29
C ALA A 42 -9.47 -2.82 19.92
N THR A 43 -9.32 -4.05 19.40
CA THR A 43 -9.92 -4.47 18.12
C THR A 43 -11.44 -4.56 18.20
N GLU A 44 -12.01 -5.02 19.32
CA GLU A 44 -13.47 -5.06 19.54
C GLU A 44 -14.11 -3.67 19.70
N GLN A 45 -13.36 -2.70 20.23
CA GLN A 45 -13.82 -1.30 20.33
C GLN A 45 -13.75 -0.57 18.99
N ALA A 46 -12.83 -0.96 18.10
CA ALA A 46 -12.71 -0.37 16.75
C ALA A 46 -13.71 -0.96 15.74
N CYS A 47 -14.41 -2.04 16.08
CA CYS A 47 -15.43 -2.62 15.20
C CYS A 47 -16.67 -1.71 15.14
N GLU A 48 -16.93 -1.14 13.97
CA GLU A 48 -18.17 -0.41 13.69
C GLU A 48 -19.37 -1.35 13.76
N LYS A 49 -20.40 -0.94 14.50
CA LYS A 49 -21.61 -1.74 14.79
C LYS A 49 -22.84 -0.97 14.37
N VAL A 50 -23.76 -1.66 13.70
CA VAL A 50 -25.09 -1.12 13.37
C VAL A 50 -26.13 -1.85 14.19
N VAL A 51 -26.97 -1.12 14.91
CA VAL A 51 -28.12 -1.68 15.62
C VAL A 51 -29.34 -1.59 14.73
N ILE A 52 -29.97 -2.73 14.45
CA ILE A 52 -31.22 -2.80 13.71
C ILE A 52 -32.33 -3.35 14.59
N THR A 53 -33.56 -2.93 14.32
CA THR A 53 -34.76 -3.50 14.94
C THR A 53 -35.44 -4.38 13.90
N VAL A 54 -35.59 -5.67 14.19
CA VAL A 54 -36.17 -6.67 13.30
C VAL A 54 -37.62 -6.30 12.96
N GLN A 55 -37.93 -6.17 11.67
CA GLN A 55 -39.25 -5.84 11.16
C GLN A 55 -40.02 -7.09 10.70
N GLU A 56 -41.28 -6.90 10.32
CA GLU A 56 -42.11 -7.97 9.78
C GLU A 56 -41.51 -8.49 8.47
N ASN A 57 -41.28 -9.80 8.38
CA ASN A 57 -40.56 -10.51 7.31
C ASN A 57 -39.03 -10.42 7.32
N ASP A 58 -38.42 -9.78 8.32
CA ASP A 58 -36.98 -9.91 8.51
C ASP A 58 -36.61 -11.29 9.04
N THR A 59 -35.56 -11.86 8.48
CA THR A 59 -34.93 -13.09 8.96
C THR A 59 -33.46 -12.80 9.22
N LEU A 60 -32.82 -13.61 10.05
CA LEU A 60 -31.39 -13.44 10.32
C LEU A 60 -30.55 -13.55 9.05
N SER A 61 -30.96 -14.39 8.11
CA SER A 61 -30.32 -14.56 6.81
C SER A 61 -30.52 -13.36 5.87
N SER A 62 -31.72 -12.76 5.82
CA SER A 62 -31.95 -11.55 5.02
C SER A 62 -31.18 -10.35 5.57
N ILE A 63 -31.12 -10.20 6.88
CA ILE A 63 -30.29 -9.21 7.57
C ILE A 63 -28.81 -9.43 7.25
N ALA A 64 -28.31 -10.65 7.43
CA ALA A 64 -26.92 -11.01 7.14
C ALA A 64 -26.52 -10.66 5.70
N ALA A 65 -27.39 -11.00 4.74
CA ALA A 65 -27.19 -10.71 3.33
C ALA A 65 -27.15 -9.19 3.04
N ASN A 66 -28.06 -8.42 3.62
CA ASN A 66 -28.13 -6.97 3.41
C ASN A 66 -26.87 -6.23 3.88
N TYR A 67 -26.23 -6.71 4.95
CA TYR A 67 -25.04 -6.07 5.51
C TYR A 67 -23.72 -6.75 5.10
N ALA A 68 -23.79 -7.80 4.27
CA ALA A 68 -22.66 -8.63 3.84
C ALA A 68 -21.84 -9.22 5.00
N VAL A 69 -22.50 -9.52 6.13
CA VAL A 69 -21.88 -10.14 7.32
C VAL A 69 -22.39 -11.58 7.44
N PRO A 70 -21.54 -12.59 7.69
CA PRO A 70 -22.00 -13.96 7.87
C PRO A 70 -23.04 -14.08 8.99
N GLN A 71 -24.12 -14.83 8.74
CA GLN A 71 -25.19 -15.03 9.74
C GLN A 71 -24.65 -15.56 11.08
N GLU A 72 -23.64 -16.43 11.04
CA GLU A 72 -23.03 -17.03 12.23
C GLU A 72 -22.22 -16.01 13.04
N ALA A 73 -21.60 -15.05 12.37
CA ALA A 73 -20.92 -13.93 13.03
C ALA A 73 -21.93 -13.05 13.76
N ILE A 74 -23.08 -12.75 13.15
CA ILE A 74 -24.16 -11.99 13.81
C ILE A 74 -24.72 -12.78 15.01
N LYS A 75 -24.93 -14.11 14.88
CA LYS A 75 -25.40 -14.94 15.99
C LYS A 75 -24.44 -14.93 17.17
N ALA A 76 -23.17 -15.22 16.92
CA ALA A 76 -22.13 -15.25 17.95
C ALA A 76 -22.03 -13.88 18.64
N PHE A 77 -22.09 -12.79 17.86
CA PHE A 77 -22.00 -11.43 18.39
C PHE A 77 -23.19 -11.05 19.28
N ASN A 78 -24.40 -11.55 18.98
CA ASN A 78 -25.61 -11.27 19.74
C ASN A 78 -25.98 -12.35 20.77
N GLY A 79 -25.13 -13.37 20.95
CA GLY A 79 -25.40 -14.49 21.85
C GLY A 79 -26.62 -15.34 21.46
N LEU A 80 -26.97 -15.38 20.17
CA LEU A 80 -28.12 -16.13 19.68
C LEU A 80 -27.80 -17.62 19.53
N SER A 81 -28.63 -18.46 20.14
CA SER A 81 -28.49 -19.93 20.03
C SER A 81 -29.13 -20.49 18.76
N THR A 82 -30.12 -19.79 18.19
CA THR A 82 -30.85 -20.20 16.99
C THR A 82 -30.83 -19.11 15.92
N ASP A 83 -31.26 -19.45 14.71
CA ASP A 83 -31.39 -18.50 13.60
C ASP A 83 -32.70 -17.69 13.66
N THR A 84 -33.49 -17.90 14.71
CA THR A 84 -34.81 -17.30 14.89
C THR A 84 -34.68 -15.89 15.44
N VAL A 85 -35.29 -14.93 14.75
CA VAL A 85 -35.41 -13.54 15.18
C VAL A 85 -36.88 -13.19 15.39
N PHE A 86 -37.16 -12.36 16.40
CA PHE A 86 -38.52 -11.95 16.73
C PHE A 86 -38.78 -10.50 16.31
N LEU A 87 -40.04 -10.18 16.00
CA LEU A 87 -40.43 -8.81 15.69
C LEU A 87 -40.03 -7.86 16.84
N ALA A 88 -39.52 -6.68 16.49
CA ALA A 88 -39.03 -5.65 17.40
C ALA A 88 -37.79 -6.05 18.23
N MET A 89 -37.15 -7.17 17.92
CA MET A 89 -35.86 -7.55 18.52
C MET A 89 -34.75 -6.64 18.00
N GLN A 90 -33.87 -6.18 18.88
CA GLN A 90 -32.66 -5.44 18.49
C GLN A 90 -31.51 -6.41 18.21
N ILE A 91 -30.90 -6.28 17.03
CA ILE A 91 -29.75 -7.07 16.58
C ILE A 91 -28.59 -6.12 16.32
N GLN A 92 -27.41 -6.44 16.86
CA GLN A 92 -26.16 -5.73 16.61
C GLN A 92 -25.38 -6.39 15.46
N ILE A 93 -25.06 -5.64 14.42
CA ILE A 93 -24.35 -6.15 13.25
C ILE A 93 -22.90 -5.66 13.29
N PRO A 94 -21.92 -6.56 13.47
CA PRO A 94 -20.50 -6.20 13.46
C PRO A 94 -20.00 -6.02 12.02
N LEU A 95 -19.88 -4.78 11.54
CA LEU A 95 -19.47 -4.49 10.16
C LEU A 95 -18.01 -4.84 9.88
N CYS A 96 -17.18 -4.92 10.92
CA CYS A 96 -15.80 -5.40 10.80
C CYS A 96 -15.70 -6.88 10.38
N MET A 97 -16.79 -7.65 10.48
CA MET A 97 -16.86 -9.05 10.09
C MET A 97 -17.51 -9.25 8.72
N ARG A 98 -17.54 -8.22 7.88
CA ARG A 98 -18.03 -8.36 6.50
C ARG A 98 -17.23 -9.43 5.77
N ALA A 99 -17.94 -10.33 5.10
CA ALA A 99 -17.32 -11.27 4.19
C ALA A 99 -16.58 -10.47 3.11
N ALA A 100 -15.36 -10.88 2.77
CA ALA A 100 -14.71 -10.35 1.58
C ALA A 100 -15.67 -10.55 0.40
N THR A 101 -15.95 -9.49 -0.36
CA THR A 101 -16.66 -9.64 -1.63
C THR A 101 -15.92 -10.70 -2.43
N PRO A 102 -16.62 -11.70 -3.02
CA PRO A 102 -15.98 -12.60 -3.95
C PRO A 102 -15.18 -11.76 -4.95
N GLY A 103 -13.87 -12.02 -5.02
CA GLY A 103 -13.03 -11.36 -6.01
C GLY A 103 -13.60 -11.59 -7.40
N PRO A 104 -13.22 -10.78 -8.40
CA PRO A 104 -13.67 -11.01 -9.77
C PRO A 104 -13.39 -12.47 -10.14
N THR A 105 -14.44 -13.23 -10.49
CA THR A 105 -14.29 -14.58 -11.01
C THR A 105 -13.40 -14.47 -12.25
N PRO A 106 -12.28 -15.22 -12.34
CA PRO A 106 -11.40 -15.14 -13.49
C PRO A 106 -12.18 -15.42 -14.77
N THR A 107 -12.14 -14.46 -15.70
CA THR A 107 -12.68 -14.64 -17.05
C THR A 107 -11.93 -15.79 -17.74
N PRO A 108 -12.61 -16.74 -18.41
CA PRO A 108 -11.97 -17.87 -19.06
C PRO A 108 -10.81 -17.45 -19.97
N THR A 109 -9.64 -18.07 -19.79
CA THR A 109 -8.45 -17.83 -20.61
C THR A 109 -8.68 -18.36 -22.03
N THR A 110 -8.68 -17.49 -23.03
CA THR A 110 -8.69 -17.89 -24.44
C THR A 110 -7.38 -18.60 -24.79
N PRO A 111 -7.36 -19.61 -25.69
CA PRO A 111 -6.11 -20.17 -26.16
C PRO A 111 -5.30 -19.13 -26.96
N PRO A 112 -3.95 -19.12 -26.84
CA PRO A 112 -3.10 -18.23 -27.62
C PRO A 112 -3.20 -18.52 -29.14
N PRO A 113 -2.92 -17.54 -30.02
CA PRO A 113 -2.32 -16.24 -29.71
C PRO A 113 -3.30 -15.22 -29.14
N TYR A 114 -2.89 -14.52 -28.09
CA TYR A 114 -3.72 -13.49 -27.47
C TYR A 114 -3.83 -12.22 -28.31
N PRO A 115 -4.95 -11.47 -28.22
CA PRO A 115 -5.06 -10.16 -28.84
C PRO A 115 -4.10 -9.16 -28.18
N ALA A 116 -3.82 -8.08 -28.90
CA ALA A 116 -2.96 -7.01 -28.42
C ALA A 116 -3.57 -6.30 -27.18
N PRO A 117 -2.81 -6.13 -26.08
CA PRO A 117 -3.27 -5.36 -24.92
C PRO A 117 -3.61 -3.92 -25.31
N ASN A 118 -4.76 -3.42 -24.83
CA ASN A 118 -5.13 -2.01 -25.03
C ASN A 118 -4.45 -1.12 -23.98
N LEU A 119 -3.55 -0.24 -24.40
CA LEU A 119 -2.86 0.67 -23.48
C LEU A 119 -3.82 1.74 -22.98
N LEU A 120 -3.85 1.99 -21.67
CA LEU A 120 -4.81 2.89 -21.03
C LEU A 120 -4.12 4.17 -20.56
N LEU A 121 -3.08 4.03 -19.72
CA LEU A 121 -2.31 5.13 -19.16
C LEU A 121 -0.81 4.91 -19.35
N PRO A 122 -0.01 5.98 -19.48
CA PRO A 122 -0.47 7.36 -19.69
C PRO A 122 -1.21 7.52 -21.04
N THR A 123 -1.94 8.64 -21.18
CA THR A 123 -2.44 9.06 -22.50
C THR A 123 -1.27 9.25 -23.45
N ASP A 124 -1.48 8.94 -24.72
CA ASP A 124 -0.43 9.10 -25.72
C ASP A 124 0.02 10.58 -25.79
N GLY A 125 1.33 10.81 -25.68
CA GLY A 125 1.93 12.14 -25.62
C GLY A 125 1.91 12.83 -24.24
N ALA A 126 1.52 12.15 -23.16
CA ALA A 126 1.56 12.74 -21.81
C ALA A 126 2.96 13.25 -21.43
N SER A 127 3.05 14.25 -20.56
CA SER A 127 4.31 14.83 -20.10
C SER A 127 4.50 14.71 -18.60
N PHE A 128 5.72 14.36 -18.21
CA PHE A 128 6.18 14.22 -16.82
C PHE A 128 7.42 15.08 -16.64
N THR A 129 7.33 16.12 -15.82
CA THR A 129 8.38 17.15 -15.68
C THR A 129 8.83 17.33 -14.24
N LEU A 130 8.06 16.89 -13.25
CA LEU A 130 8.38 17.10 -11.85
C LEU A 130 9.42 16.09 -11.37
N ALA A 131 10.29 16.50 -10.44
CA ALA A 131 11.32 15.63 -9.87
C ALA A 131 10.75 14.38 -9.19
N ASN A 132 9.50 14.43 -8.72
CA ASN A 132 8.82 13.33 -8.02
C ASN A 132 7.74 12.64 -8.87
N ASP A 133 7.70 12.90 -10.19
CA ASP A 133 6.73 12.24 -11.06
C ASP A 133 6.99 10.73 -11.11
N VAL A 134 5.93 9.98 -10.83
CA VAL A 134 5.91 8.52 -10.93
C VAL A 134 5.17 8.15 -12.21
N VAL A 135 5.90 7.60 -13.19
CA VAL A 135 5.29 7.16 -14.45
C VAL A 135 4.74 5.75 -14.26
N THR A 136 3.42 5.64 -14.22
CA THR A 136 2.72 4.35 -14.19
C THR A 136 2.15 4.03 -15.56
N LEU A 137 2.63 2.96 -16.17
CA LEU A 137 2.07 2.38 -17.38
C LEU A 137 0.94 1.43 -16.98
N GLN A 138 -0.21 1.53 -17.65
CA GLN A 138 -1.38 0.71 -17.38
C GLN A 138 -2.03 0.28 -18.69
N TRP A 139 -2.50 -0.97 -18.75
CA TRP A 139 -3.16 -1.54 -19.90
C TRP A 139 -4.38 -2.37 -19.48
N ALA A 140 -5.25 -2.67 -20.45
CA ALA A 140 -6.37 -3.58 -20.24
C ALA A 140 -5.87 -5.03 -20.16
N SER A 141 -6.43 -5.81 -19.23
CA SER A 141 -6.19 -7.25 -19.19
C SER A 141 -6.70 -7.93 -20.46
N ILE A 142 -5.95 -8.92 -20.96
CA ILE A 142 -6.37 -9.80 -22.05
C ILE A 142 -7.11 -11.06 -21.56
N GLY A 143 -7.35 -11.16 -20.24
CA GLY A 143 -7.91 -12.34 -19.59
C GLY A 143 -7.01 -12.86 -18.47
N ALA A 144 -7.35 -14.01 -17.89
CA ALA A 144 -6.48 -14.69 -16.95
C ALA A 144 -5.27 -15.26 -17.71
N LEU A 145 -4.06 -14.88 -17.34
CA LEU A 145 -2.82 -15.47 -17.86
C LEU A 145 -2.62 -16.86 -17.26
N ARG A 146 -2.00 -17.78 -18.01
CA ARG A 146 -1.54 -19.06 -17.45
C ARG A 146 -0.37 -18.84 -16.50
N ASP A 147 -0.08 -19.83 -15.64
CA ASP A 147 0.99 -19.74 -14.65
C ASP A 147 2.38 -19.46 -15.24
N ASN A 148 2.59 -19.84 -16.51
CA ASN A 148 3.84 -19.62 -17.25
C ASN A 148 3.76 -18.43 -18.23
N GLU A 149 2.78 -17.55 -18.10
CA GLU A 149 2.56 -16.41 -18.99
C GLU A 149 2.61 -15.09 -18.20
N VAL A 150 3.23 -14.08 -18.82
CA VAL A 150 3.40 -12.74 -18.25
C VAL A 150 3.25 -11.68 -19.33
N TYR A 151 3.03 -10.44 -18.92
CA TYR A 151 3.18 -9.28 -19.80
C TYR A 151 4.65 -8.86 -19.84
N GLN A 152 5.21 -8.82 -21.05
CA GLN A 152 6.47 -8.14 -21.32
C GLN A 152 6.16 -6.66 -21.61
N VAL A 153 6.70 -5.77 -20.77
CA VAL A 153 6.65 -4.32 -20.96
C VAL A 153 7.99 -3.87 -21.52
N SER A 154 7.95 -3.15 -22.63
CA SER A 154 9.14 -2.57 -23.27
C SER A 154 9.01 -1.07 -23.25
N VAL A 155 10.02 -0.37 -22.73
CA VAL A 155 10.14 1.10 -22.75
C VAL A 155 11.47 1.47 -23.39
N GLU A 156 11.46 2.36 -24.36
CA GLU A 156 12.65 2.79 -25.11
C GLU A 156 12.73 4.32 -25.10
N ASP A 157 13.90 4.84 -24.78
CA ASP A 157 14.21 6.25 -24.96
C ASP A 157 14.61 6.50 -26.42
N VAL A 158 13.73 7.15 -27.18
CA VAL A 158 13.96 7.43 -28.60
C VAL A 158 14.62 8.79 -28.84
N THR A 159 14.85 9.58 -27.78
CA THR A 159 15.48 10.90 -27.87
C THR A 159 16.99 10.83 -27.63
N GLU A 160 17.44 9.96 -26.73
CA GLU A 160 18.86 9.79 -26.42
C GLU A 160 19.67 9.26 -27.63
N GLY A 161 19.03 8.59 -28.59
CA GLY A 161 19.68 8.08 -29.81
C GLY A 161 20.59 6.86 -29.57
N GLU A 162 20.85 6.51 -28.32
CA GLU A 162 21.58 5.31 -27.91
C GLU A 162 20.70 4.04 -27.83
N GLY A 163 19.38 4.18 -28.05
CA GLY A 163 18.44 3.06 -28.02
C GLY A 163 18.28 2.44 -26.64
N ARG A 164 18.43 3.24 -25.58
CA ARG A 164 18.31 2.77 -24.19
C ARG A 164 16.93 2.15 -23.99
N LYS A 165 16.92 0.87 -23.62
CA LYS A 165 15.70 0.07 -23.50
C LYS A 165 15.58 -0.58 -22.14
N LEU A 166 14.39 -0.50 -21.57
CA LEU A 166 13.96 -1.22 -20.39
C LEU A 166 12.97 -2.30 -20.82
N ILE A 167 13.26 -3.54 -20.48
CA ILE A 167 12.34 -4.67 -20.64
C ILE A 167 12.04 -5.22 -19.25
N ASN A 168 10.77 -5.40 -18.93
CA ASN A 168 10.35 -6.00 -17.67
C ASN A 168 9.18 -6.96 -17.89
N TYR A 169 9.01 -7.90 -16.97
CA TYR A 169 8.02 -8.96 -17.03
C TYR A 169 7.13 -8.89 -15.79
N VAL A 170 5.82 -8.72 -16.00
CA VAL A 170 4.86 -8.55 -14.90
C VAL A 170 3.59 -9.35 -15.15
N THR A 171 2.96 -9.83 -14.09
CA THR A 171 1.64 -10.48 -14.14
C THR A 171 0.49 -9.47 -13.97
N ASP A 172 0.76 -8.35 -13.32
CA ASP A 172 -0.19 -7.25 -13.16
C ASP A 172 -0.43 -6.48 -14.47
N THR A 173 -1.55 -5.75 -14.54
CA THR A 173 -1.89 -4.85 -15.67
C THR A 173 -1.34 -3.44 -15.51
N LYS A 174 -0.28 -3.29 -14.72
CA LYS A 174 0.39 -2.02 -14.45
C LYS A 174 1.89 -2.24 -14.27
N PHE A 175 2.67 -1.22 -14.59
CA PHE A 175 4.10 -1.19 -14.36
C PHE A 175 4.56 0.24 -14.04
N ILE A 176 5.34 0.40 -12.97
CA ILE A 176 5.93 1.68 -12.61
C ILE A 176 7.32 1.73 -13.23
N VAL A 177 7.56 2.71 -14.10
CA VAL A 177 8.89 2.89 -14.71
C VAL A 177 9.89 3.30 -13.61
N PRO A 178 10.98 2.55 -13.41
CA PRO A 178 11.97 2.86 -12.39
C PRO A 178 12.57 4.25 -12.59
N VAL A 179 12.75 4.99 -11.50
CA VAL A 179 13.38 6.32 -11.52
C VAL A 179 14.81 6.29 -12.06
N SER A 180 15.48 5.14 -12.02
CA SER A 180 16.81 4.94 -12.63
C SER A 180 16.79 5.00 -14.17
N PHE A 181 15.62 4.81 -14.80
CA PHE A 181 15.43 4.94 -16.23
C PHE A 181 15.12 6.39 -16.66
N ARG A 182 14.94 7.30 -15.71
CA ARG A 182 14.72 8.72 -15.99
C ARG A 182 15.93 9.33 -16.72
N PRO A 183 15.73 10.24 -17.68
CA PRO A 183 16.83 10.99 -18.28
C PRO A 183 17.65 11.72 -17.22
N LYS A 184 18.96 11.84 -17.48
CA LYS A 184 19.92 12.46 -16.54
C LYS A 184 20.15 13.94 -16.83
N ASP A 185 19.78 14.41 -18.01
CA ASP A 185 19.84 15.82 -18.39
C ASP A 185 18.49 16.51 -18.18
N SER A 186 18.48 17.84 -18.36
CA SER A 186 17.29 18.67 -18.19
C SER A 186 16.41 18.75 -19.44
N LEU A 187 16.70 17.99 -20.50
CA LEU A 187 15.91 17.98 -21.73
C LEU A 187 14.75 16.99 -21.59
N PRO A 188 13.60 17.28 -22.22
CA PRO A 188 12.51 16.32 -22.30
C PRO A 188 12.88 15.19 -23.27
N HIS A 189 12.85 13.95 -22.79
CA HIS A 189 13.04 12.77 -23.64
C HIS A 189 11.70 12.13 -23.95
N VAL A 190 11.54 11.66 -25.18
CA VAL A 190 10.38 10.89 -25.62
C VAL A 190 10.63 9.41 -25.33
N MET A 191 9.78 8.84 -24.49
CA MET A 191 9.77 7.44 -24.11
C MET A 191 8.68 6.73 -24.91
N ARG A 192 9.06 5.75 -25.72
CA ARG A 192 8.14 4.88 -26.45
C ARG A 192 7.95 3.58 -25.70
N TRP A 193 6.72 3.10 -25.59
CA TRP A 193 6.46 1.86 -24.90
C TRP A 193 5.38 1.02 -25.55
N ASN A 194 5.49 -0.29 -25.32
CA ASN A 194 4.53 -1.30 -25.76
C ASN A 194 4.45 -2.45 -24.75
N VAL A 195 3.38 -3.24 -24.87
CA VAL A 195 3.14 -4.42 -24.04
C VAL A 195 2.79 -5.60 -24.95
N THR A 196 3.40 -6.75 -24.67
CA THR A 196 3.10 -8.02 -25.36
C THR A 196 2.96 -9.12 -24.33
N THR A 197 2.07 -10.08 -24.56
CA THR A 197 2.01 -11.29 -23.73
C THR A 197 3.06 -12.28 -24.19
N VAL A 198 3.84 -12.80 -23.26
CA VAL A 198 4.88 -13.80 -23.52
C VAL A 198 4.67 -15.02 -22.63
N ARG A 199 5.15 -16.17 -23.10
CA ARG A 199 5.16 -17.42 -22.36
C ARG A 199 6.58 -17.86 -22.07
N GLN A 200 6.83 -18.39 -20.88
CA GLN A 200 8.10 -19.01 -20.57
C GLN A 200 8.17 -20.35 -21.30
N PHE A 201 9.13 -20.47 -22.21
CA PHE A 201 9.38 -21.68 -22.99
C PHE A 201 10.44 -22.58 -22.33
N GLY A 202 11.36 -21.98 -21.57
CA GLY A 202 12.41 -22.70 -20.86
C GLY A 202 13.20 -21.79 -19.93
N ALA A 203 14.38 -22.25 -19.56
CA ALA A 203 15.40 -21.45 -18.90
C ALA A 203 16.75 -21.72 -19.59
N ASP A 204 17.63 -20.72 -19.60
CA ASP A 204 18.99 -20.88 -20.12
C ASP A 204 19.91 -21.63 -19.12
N ASP A 205 21.18 -21.78 -19.48
CA ASP A 205 22.19 -22.46 -18.66
C ASP A 205 22.45 -21.77 -17.31
N GLN A 206 21.97 -20.53 -17.14
CA GLN A 206 22.07 -19.73 -15.91
C GLN A 206 20.77 -19.76 -15.09
N GLY A 207 19.73 -20.43 -15.60
CA GLY A 207 18.42 -20.51 -14.98
C GLY A 207 17.54 -19.29 -15.26
N GLU A 208 17.94 -18.38 -16.16
CA GLU A 208 17.11 -17.24 -16.54
C GLU A 208 15.99 -17.67 -17.50
N PRO A 209 14.76 -17.19 -17.31
CA PRO A 209 13.61 -17.59 -18.12
C PRO A 209 13.78 -17.17 -19.58
N ILE A 210 13.59 -18.12 -20.50
CA ILE A 210 13.52 -17.87 -21.95
C ILE A 210 12.06 -17.63 -22.32
N TRP A 211 11.78 -16.45 -22.86
CA TRP A 211 10.43 -16.01 -23.22
C TRP A 211 10.18 -16.14 -24.72
N GLU A 212 8.98 -16.59 -25.08
CA GLU A 212 8.47 -16.62 -26.45
C GLU A 212 7.19 -15.80 -26.55
N SER A 213 6.93 -15.18 -27.71
CA SER A 213 5.70 -14.44 -27.93
C SER A 213 4.47 -15.36 -27.82
N ALA A 214 3.49 -14.95 -27.01
CA ALA A 214 2.21 -15.64 -26.83
C ALA A 214 1.02 -14.81 -27.35
N GLY A 215 1.26 -13.63 -27.91
CA GLY A 215 0.20 -12.74 -28.39
C GLY A 215 0.70 -11.62 -29.29
N ALA A 216 -0.25 -10.82 -29.78
CA ALA A 216 0.07 -9.64 -30.57
C ALA A 216 0.64 -8.52 -29.68
N MET A 217 1.58 -7.76 -30.22
CA MET A 217 2.12 -6.56 -29.57
C MET A 217 1.07 -5.44 -29.57
N SER A 218 0.99 -4.68 -28.49
CA SER A 218 0.15 -3.48 -28.42
C SER A 218 0.53 -2.44 -29.48
N LYS A 219 -0.40 -1.54 -29.81
CA LYS A 219 -0.01 -0.28 -30.44
C LYS A 219 0.95 0.45 -29.51
N GLU A 220 2.02 1.00 -30.06
CA GLU A 220 2.98 1.79 -29.29
C GLU A 220 2.32 3.07 -28.79
N ARG A 221 2.73 3.51 -27.60
CA ARG A 221 2.43 4.85 -27.08
C ARG A 221 3.70 5.55 -26.69
N VAL A 222 3.62 6.88 -26.64
CA VAL A 222 4.72 7.72 -26.18
C VAL A 222 4.32 8.55 -24.98
N PHE A 223 5.29 8.90 -24.15
CA PHE A 223 5.19 9.98 -23.17
C PHE A 223 6.52 10.73 -23.13
N SER A 224 6.53 11.96 -22.64
CA SER A 224 7.75 12.72 -22.41
C SER A 224 8.12 12.70 -20.93
N TRP A 225 9.41 12.53 -20.64
CA TRP A 225 9.94 12.59 -19.28
C TRP A 225 11.16 13.49 -19.24
N THR A 226 11.12 14.53 -18.42
CA THR A 226 12.27 15.43 -18.22
C THR A 226 13.09 14.97 -17.02
N GLY A 227 14.41 14.89 -17.17
CA GLY A 227 15.31 14.61 -16.05
C GLY A 227 15.36 15.75 -15.03
N ALA A 228 15.72 15.43 -13.79
CA ALA A 228 15.99 16.48 -12.80
C ALA A 228 17.28 17.22 -13.20
N ALA A 229 17.28 18.55 -13.11
CA ALA A 229 18.51 19.33 -13.28
C ALA A 229 19.59 18.82 -12.30
N PRO A 230 20.87 18.71 -12.71
CA PRO A 230 21.93 18.34 -11.80
C PRO A 230 21.95 19.34 -10.63
N ALA A 231 21.90 18.82 -9.41
CA ALA A 231 22.05 19.63 -8.21
C ALA A 231 23.35 20.44 -8.33
N SER A 232 23.25 21.77 -8.24
CA SER A 232 24.43 22.61 -8.11
C SER A 232 25.22 22.14 -6.88
N THR A 233 26.46 21.70 -7.11
CA THR A 233 27.46 21.46 -6.06
C THR A 233 27.56 22.70 -5.17
N GLN A 234 27.01 22.63 -3.97
CA GLN A 234 27.45 23.48 -2.86
C GLN A 234 28.58 22.74 -2.15
N THR A 235 29.81 23.16 -2.47
CA THR A 235 31.01 22.76 -1.76
C THR A 235 31.04 23.47 -0.40
N PRO A 236 31.28 22.77 0.73
CA PRO A 236 31.54 23.41 2.01
C PRO A 236 32.89 24.12 2.06
#